data_AF-A0A950Y1Q5-F1
#
_entry.id   AF-A0A950Y1Q5-F1
#
_cell.length_a   1.000
_cell.length_b   1.000
_cell.length_c   1.000
_cell.angle_alpha   90.00
_cell.angle_beta   90.00
_cell.angle_gamma   90.00
#
_symmetry.space_group_name_H-M   'P 1'
#
loop_
_entity.id
_entity.type
_entity.pdbx_description
1 polymer ?
#
loop_
_entity_poly.entity_id
_entity_poly.type
_entity_poly.pdbx_seq_one_letter_code
_entity_poly.pdbx_strand_id
1 'polypeptide(L)'
;LAIWLTIDDQPIFVDAGTYLYHGAGAVRDWLRLTSSHNTVVLADYPQSTVSGPFIWRTKARARVVHCVGAPAWSVMAEHDGYEKKLGVRHVRRIERIQSGIKIIDRLIGSTASLPAEILFLCHPALSLTATISGWSICREGKTYARLIAPSNYQLRIVSGDELTGRGWHSPRFGEINPAPLIILSGPMGNHEIHTDIRIP
;
A
#
# COMPACT_ATOMS: atom_id res chain seq x y z
N LEU A 1 1.06 -5.55 5.41
CA LEU A 1 0.28 -6.49 4.56
C LEU A 1 0.23 -5.93 3.13
N ALA A 2 1.40 -5.80 2.51
CA ALA A 2 1.51 -5.16 1.21
C ALA A 2 0.98 -6.08 0.10
N ILE A 3 0.47 -5.48 -0.99
CA ILE A 3 -0.03 -6.20 -2.16
C ILE A 3 0.70 -5.76 -3.41
N TRP A 4 0.84 -6.66 -4.38
CA TRP A 4 1.23 -6.33 -5.74
C TRP A 4 0.12 -6.80 -6.68
N LEU A 5 -0.10 -6.08 -7.76
CA LEU A 5 -1.19 -6.36 -8.69
C LEU A 5 -0.68 -6.27 -10.12
N THR A 6 -0.95 -7.33 -10.89
CA THR A 6 -0.75 -7.39 -12.33
C THR A 6 -2.09 -7.72 -12.99
N ILE A 7 -2.44 -7.02 -14.06
CA ILE A 7 -3.66 -7.23 -14.85
C ILE A 7 -3.23 -7.39 -16.31
N ASP A 8 -3.57 -8.49 -16.96
CA ASP A 8 -3.19 -8.78 -18.36
C ASP A 8 -1.69 -8.54 -18.62
N ASP A 9 -0.83 -9.15 -17.78
CA ASP A 9 0.63 -8.98 -17.79
C ASP A 9 1.16 -7.55 -17.56
N GLN A 10 0.28 -6.59 -17.29
CA GLN A 10 0.65 -5.22 -16.93
C GLN A 10 0.80 -5.07 -15.42
N PRO A 11 2.01 -4.81 -14.88
CA PRO A 11 2.17 -4.47 -13.48
C PRO A 11 1.45 -3.15 -13.19
N ILE A 12 0.53 -3.19 -12.21
CA ILE A 12 -0.28 -2.07 -11.75
C ILE A 12 0.30 -1.52 -10.45
N PHE A 13 0.27 -2.31 -9.38
CA PHE A 13 0.87 -1.95 -8.09
C PHE A 13 2.15 -2.74 -7.87
N VAL A 14 3.25 -2.03 -7.65
CA VAL A 14 4.61 -2.60 -7.56
C VAL A 14 5.19 -2.42 -6.16
N ASP A 15 6.27 -3.14 -5.87
CA ASP A 15 7.10 -2.84 -4.71
C ASP A 15 8.01 -1.64 -4.99
N ALA A 16 8.44 -0.93 -3.94
CA ALA A 16 9.45 0.12 -4.08
C ALA A 16 10.85 -0.43 -4.42
N GLY A 17 11.13 -1.69 -4.13
CA GLY A 17 12.42 -2.32 -4.42
C GLY A 17 13.49 -2.02 -3.38
N THR A 18 14.76 -2.26 -3.73
CA THR A 18 15.89 -2.18 -2.77
C THR A 18 16.98 -1.17 -3.15
N TYR A 19 17.08 -0.78 -4.43
CA TYR A 19 18.13 0.09 -4.97
C TYR A 19 19.56 -0.42 -4.71
N LEU A 20 20.26 0.07 -3.69
CA LEU A 20 21.61 -0.35 -3.33
C LEU A 20 21.65 -0.92 -1.91
N TYR A 21 22.58 -1.83 -1.66
CA TYR A 21 22.84 -2.37 -0.31
C TYR A 21 23.71 -1.45 0.55
N HIS A 22 24.66 -0.75 -0.08
CA HIS A 22 25.62 0.14 0.55
C HIS A 22 25.69 1.45 -0.25
N GLY A 23 26.07 2.56 0.38
CA GLY A 23 26.30 3.83 -0.33
C GLY A 23 25.04 4.50 -0.90
N ALA A 24 23.84 3.98 -0.65
CA ALA A 24 22.58 4.55 -1.13
C ALA A 24 22.09 5.79 -0.35
N GLY A 25 22.80 6.19 0.71
CA GLY A 25 22.37 7.27 1.60
C GLY A 25 20.93 7.06 2.09
N ALA A 26 20.15 8.13 2.09
CA ALA A 26 18.75 8.14 2.55
C ALA A 26 17.82 7.26 1.71
N VAL A 27 18.15 7.00 0.44
CA VAL A 27 17.28 6.25 -0.49
C VAL A 27 16.99 4.84 0.03
N ARG A 28 18.00 4.14 0.56
CA ARG A 28 17.80 2.79 1.11
C ARG A 28 16.85 2.80 2.31
N ASP A 29 16.90 3.85 3.12
CA ASP A 29 16.01 4.00 4.26
C ASP A 29 14.59 4.32 3.81
N TRP A 30 14.42 5.19 2.80
CA TRP A 30 13.13 5.50 2.18
C TRP A 30 12.42 4.25 1.67
N LEU A 31 13.11 3.40 0.89
CA LEU A 31 12.51 2.20 0.30
C LEU A 31 12.11 1.14 1.34
N ARG A 32 12.56 1.28 2.60
CA ARG A 32 12.19 0.39 3.72
C ARG A 32 11.08 0.96 4.60
N LEU A 33 10.66 2.20 4.37
CA LEU A 33 9.58 2.80 5.12
C LEU A 33 8.26 2.09 4.80
N THR A 34 7.38 2.01 5.80
CA THR A 34 6.02 1.49 5.58
C THR A 34 5.28 2.29 4.52
N SER A 35 5.58 3.60 4.42
CA SER A 35 5.02 4.52 3.43
C SER A 35 5.44 4.26 1.98
N SER A 36 6.35 3.32 1.75
CA SER A 36 6.83 2.95 0.40
C SER A 36 6.16 1.69 -0.13
N HIS A 37 5.28 1.05 0.65
CA HIS A 37 4.63 -0.21 0.27
C HIS A 37 3.12 -0.09 0.26
N ASN A 38 2.48 -0.99 -0.48
CA ASN A 38 1.04 -0.97 -0.77
C ASN A 38 0.20 -1.44 0.42
N THR A 39 0.27 -0.72 1.54
CA THR A 39 -0.33 -1.09 2.83
C THR A 39 -0.78 0.16 3.59
N VAL A 40 -1.08 0.01 4.88
CA VAL A 40 -1.59 1.09 5.74
C VAL A 40 -0.46 1.63 6.62
N VAL A 41 -0.37 2.95 6.74
CA VAL A 41 0.39 3.67 7.77
C VAL A 41 -0.59 4.25 8.78
N LEU A 42 -0.33 4.11 10.09
CA LEU A 42 -1.17 4.62 11.17
C LEU A 42 -0.44 5.65 12.01
N ALA A 43 -1.01 6.85 12.14
CA ALA A 43 -0.48 7.96 12.93
C ALA A 43 1.04 8.18 12.74
N ASP A 44 1.49 8.09 11.48
CA ASP A 44 2.90 8.19 11.05
C ASP A 44 3.87 7.18 11.68
N TYR A 45 3.35 6.17 12.39
CA TYR A 45 4.17 5.11 12.93
C TYR A 45 4.51 4.07 11.85
N PRO A 46 5.78 3.63 11.79
CA PRO A 46 6.15 2.51 10.93
C PRO A 46 5.73 1.18 11.56
N GLN A 47 5.31 0.23 10.72
CA GLN A 47 4.97 -1.13 11.16
C GLN A 47 6.22 -1.94 11.59
N SER A 48 7.40 -1.54 11.13
CA SER A 48 8.69 -2.18 11.40
C SER A 48 9.78 -1.13 11.34
N THR A 49 10.76 -1.21 12.23
CA THR A 49 11.84 -0.21 12.33
C THR A 49 13.20 -0.84 12.11
N VAL A 50 14.08 -0.07 11.48
CA VAL A 50 15.43 -0.46 11.09
C VAL A 50 16.42 -0.23 12.25
N SER A 51 17.45 -1.08 12.38
CA SER A 51 18.61 -0.85 13.25
C SER A 51 19.93 -1.13 12.52
N GLY A 52 20.12 -0.50 11.36
CA GLY A 52 21.29 -0.68 10.49
C GLY A 52 20.97 -1.32 9.13
N PRO A 53 21.98 -1.51 8.26
CA PRO A 53 21.78 -1.86 6.85
C PRO A 53 21.06 -3.18 6.60
N PHE A 54 21.19 -4.13 7.53
CA PHE A 54 20.67 -5.49 7.44
C PHE A 54 19.86 -5.94 8.67
N ILE A 55 19.63 -5.05 9.64
CA ILE A 55 18.99 -5.39 10.92
C ILE A 55 17.65 -4.67 11.05
N TRP A 56 16.65 -5.39 11.54
CA TRP A 56 15.39 -4.82 12.00
C TRP A 56 15.46 -4.64 13.52
N ARG A 57 15.23 -3.40 14.00
CA ARG A 57 14.99 -3.14 15.42
C ARG A 57 13.69 -3.80 15.88
N THR A 58 12.65 -3.63 15.07
CA THR A 58 11.35 -4.27 15.26
C THR A 58 10.83 -4.75 13.92
N LYS A 59 10.27 -5.96 13.90
CA LYS A 59 9.67 -6.56 12.70
C LYS A 59 8.25 -7.00 13.06
N ALA A 60 7.27 -6.49 12.32
CA ALA A 60 5.89 -6.94 12.42
C ALA A 60 5.82 -8.43 12.06
N ARG A 61 5.09 -9.18 12.87
CA ARG A 61 4.71 -10.57 12.57
C ARG A 61 3.36 -10.53 11.91
N ALA A 62 3.28 -11.12 10.73
CA ALA A 62 2.05 -11.26 9.99
C ALA A 62 1.63 -12.73 9.93
N ARG A 63 0.33 -12.98 9.90
CA ARG A 63 -0.22 -14.32 9.70
C ARG A 63 -1.47 -14.25 8.83
N VAL A 64 -1.70 -15.31 8.05
CA VAL A 64 -2.99 -15.52 7.40
C VAL A 64 -4.00 -15.94 8.47
N VAL A 65 -5.17 -15.31 8.46
CA VAL A 65 -6.28 -15.62 9.37
C VAL A 65 -7.29 -16.52 8.67
N HIS A 66 -7.58 -16.25 7.40
CA HIS A 66 -8.53 -17.02 6.60
C HIS A 66 -8.13 -17.00 5.12
N CYS A 67 -8.38 -18.09 4.41
CA CYS A 67 -8.11 -18.21 2.98
C CYS A 67 -9.17 -19.12 2.34
N VAL A 68 -9.89 -18.60 1.35
CA VAL A 68 -10.90 -19.32 0.56
C VAL A 68 -10.44 -19.34 -0.89
N GLY A 69 -10.52 -20.52 -1.50
CA GLY A 69 -10.16 -20.74 -2.90
C GLY A 69 -11.25 -20.30 -3.90
N ALA A 70 -11.00 -20.59 -5.17
CA ALA A 70 -11.88 -20.30 -6.29
C ALA A 70 -13.26 -21.00 -6.17
N PRO A 71 -14.32 -20.49 -6.85
CA PRO A 71 -14.31 -19.37 -7.81
C PRO A 71 -14.38 -17.96 -7.18
N ALA A 72 -14.84 -17.84 -5.94
CA ALA A 72 -14.94 -16.58 -5.20
C ALA A 72 -13.85 -16.51 -4.11
N TRP A 73 -12.61 -16.28 -4.53
CA TRP A 73 -11.48 -16.31 -3.61
C TRP A 73 -11.48 -15.11 -2.64
N SER A 74 -11.00 -15.36 -1.43
CA SER A 74 -10.82 -14.34 -0.39
C SER A 74 -9.64 -14.71 0.51
N VAL A 75 -8.80 -13.74 0.85
CA VAL A 75 -7.69 -13.92 1.78
C VAL A 75 -7.75 -12.82 2.84
N MET A 76 -7.71 -13.21 4.10
CA MET A 76 -7.62 -12.30 5.24
C MET A 76 -6.34 -12.58 6.01
N ALA A 77 -5.58 -11.53 6.29
CA ALA A 77 -4.35 -11.58 7.06
C ALA A 77 -4.29 -10.42 8.05
N GLU A 78 -3.48 -10.57 9.09
CA GLU A 78 -3.27 -9.54 10.11
C GLU A 78 -1.80 -9.40 10.47
N HIS A 79 -1.42 -8.28 11.10
CA HIS A 79 -0.10 -8.12 11.72
C HIS A 79 -0.13 -7.30 13.03
N ASP A 80 0.90 -7.51 13.85
CA ASP A 80 1.09 -6.89 15.19
C ASP A 80 1.94 -5.61 15.18
N GLY A 81 2.28 -5.09 14.00
CA GLY A 81 3.26 -3.99 13.85
C GLY A 81 2.90 -2.69 14.58
N TYR A 82 1.62 -2.52 14.94
CA TYR A 82 1.10 -1.36 15.66
C TYR A 82 0.73 -1.65 17.11
N GLU A 83 0.79 -2.91 17.55
CA GLU A 83 0.22 -3.35 18.82
C GLU A 83 0.95 -2.72 20.01
N LYS A 84 2.29 -2.69 19.98
CA LYS A 84 3.09 -2.11 21.07
C LYS A 84 2.89 -0.60 21.24
N LYS A 85 2.66 0.13 20.14
CA LYS A 85 2.63 1.62 20.16
C LYS A 85 1.22 2.19 20.23
N LEU A 86 0.27 1.52 19.59
CA LEU A 86 -1.08 2.00 19.39
C LEU A 86 -2.13 1.05 19.96
N GLY A 87 -1.74 -0.13 20.46
CA GLY A 87 -2.68 -1.12 21.01
C GLY A 87 -3.55 -1.82 19.97
N VAL A 88 -3.22 -1.70 18.68
CA VAL A 88 -4.04 -2.22 17.58
C VAL A 88 -3.29 -3.19 16.67
N ARG A 89 -4.03 -4.15 16.12
CA ARG A 89 -3.58 -4.99 15.00
C ARG A 89 -4.28 -4.56 13.72
N HIS A 90 -3.53 -4.43 12.64
CA HIS A 90 -4.11 -4.15 11.33
C HIS A 90 -4.46 -5.47 10.64
N VAL A 91 -5.71 -5.54 10.18
CA VAL A 91 -6.27 -6.66 9.42
C VAL A 91 -6.61 -6.17 8.02
N ARG A 92 -6.13 -6.90 7.01
CA ARG A 92 -6.51 -6.70 5.61
C ARG A 92 -7.20 -7.96 5.09
N ARG A 93 -8.36 -7.78 4.47
CA ARG A 93 -9.03 -8.79 3.65
C ARG A 93 -9.04 -8.33 2.19
N ILE A 94 -8.75 -9.26 1.29
CA ILE A 94 -8.77 -9.05 -0.15
C ILE A 94 -9.68 -10.11 -0.74
N GLU A 95 -10.63 -9.72 -1.57
CA GLU A 95 -11.57 -10.65 -2.18
C GLU A 95 -11.87 -10.30 -3.63
N ARG A 96 -12.13 -11.34 -4.43
CA ARG A 96 -12.66 -11.16 -5.77
C ARG A 96 -14.13 -10.76 -5.69
N ILE A 97 -14.47 -9.71 -6.43
CA ILE A 97 -15.85 -9.31 -6.70
C ILE A 97 -16.09 -9.38 -8.21
N GLN A 98 -17.35 -9.36 -8.64
CA GLN A 98 -17.71 -9.51 -10.07
C GLN A 98 -16.97 -8.50 -10.98
N SER A 99 -16.76 -7.29 -10.48
CA SER A 99 -16.15 -6.18 -11.22
C SER A 99 -14.65 -6.00 -10.96
N GLY A 100 -13.97 -6.91 -10.26
CA GLY A 100 -12.56 -6.76 -9.90
C GLY A 100 -12.22 -7.26 -8.50
N ILE A 101 -11.52 -6.43 -7.72
CA ILE A 101 -10.99 -6.78 -6.40
C ILE A 101 -11.47 -5.77 -5.37
N LYS A 102 -11.88 -6.24 -4.19
CA LYS A 102 -12.15 -5.40 -3.02
C LYS A 102 -11.08 -5.61 -1.97
N ILE A 103 -10.55 -4.52 -1.44
CA ILE A 103 -9.57 -4.48 -0.34
C ILE A 103 -10.26 -3.85 0.86
N ILE A 104 -10.17 -4.53 2.00
CA ILE A 104 -10.90 -4.21 3.21
C ILE A 104 -9.90 -4.14 4.35
N ASP A 105 -9.71 -2.95 4.90
CA ASP A 105 -8.78 -2.70 6.00
C ASP A 105 -9.56 -2.33 7.27
N ARG A 106 -9.10 -2.81 8.44
CA ARG A 106 -9.62 -2.42 9.76
C ARG A 106 -8.60 -2.65 10.87
N LEU A 107 -8.85 -2.05 12.03
CA LEU A 107 -8.01 -2.14 13.23
C LEU A 107 -8.71 -2.91 14.36
N ILE A 108 -8.15 -4.05 14.74
CA ILE A 108 -8.60 -4.82 15.90
C ILE A 108 -7.97 -4.27 17.16
N GLY A 109 -8.77 -4.07 18.21
CA GLY A 109 -8.35 -3.45 19.47
C GLY A 109 -8.55 -1.93 19.52
N SER A 110 -8.98 -1.31 18.42
CA SER A 110 -9.22 0.13 18.37
C SER A 110 -10.50 0.52 19.11
N THR A 111 -10.40 1.47 20.05
CA THR A 111 -11.55 2.08 20.75
C THR A 111 -11.98 3.42 20.13
N ALA A 112 -11.11 4.02 19.30
CA ALA A 112 -11.36 5.22 18.52
C ALA A 112 -10.71 5.09 17.14
N SER A 113 -11.07 5.96 16.20
CA SER A 113 -10.39 6.03 14.91
C SER A 113 -9.03 6.72 15.04
N LEU A 114 -8.05 6.22 14.29
CA LEU A 114 -6.70 6.78 14.18
C LEU A 114 -6.50 7.40 12.78
N PRO A 115 -5.68 8.45 12.64
CA PRO A 115 -5.24 8.91 11.32
C PRO A 115 -4.54 7.78 10.57
N ALA A 116 -4.98 7.50 9.34
CA ALA A 116 -4.44 6.44 8.52
C ALA A 116 -4.17 6.91 7.09
N GLU A 117 -3.11 6.37 6.49
CA GLU A 117 -2.83 6.49 5.06
C GLU A 117 -2.85 5.10 4.43
N ILE A 118 -3.69 4.90 3.42
CA ILE A 118 -3.70 3.70 2.58
C ILE A 118 -2.94 4.04 1.31
N LEU A 119 -1.96 3.22 0.96
CA LEU A 119 -0.97 3.54 -0.05
C LEU A 119 -0.99 2.53 -1.20
N PHE A 120 -0.83 3.02 -2.42
CA PHE A 120 -0.64 2.21 -3.62
C PHE A 120 0.40 2.84 -4.55
N LEU A 121 1.59 2.25 -4.60
CA LEU A 121 2.67 2.58 -5.52
C LEU A 121 2.39 1.96 -6.88
N CYS A 122 2.08 2.81 -7.85
CA CYS A 122 1.84 2.42 -9.22
C CYS A 122 3.15 2.22 -9.98
N HIS A 123 3.15 1.32 -10.96
CA HIS A 123 4.28 1.15 -11.87
C HIS A 123 4.62 2.49 -12.59
N PRO A 124 5.89 2.89 -12.74
CA PRO A 124 6.28 4.20 -13.29
C PRO A 124 5.73 4.52 -14.69
N ALA A 125 5.50 3.50 -15.51
CA ALA A 125 4.94 3.65 -16.86
C ALA A 125 3.43 3.94 -16.90
N LEU A 126 2.75 3.97 -15.75
CA LEU A 126 1.31 4.23 -15.66
C LEU A 126 1.04 5.71 -15.46
N SER A 127 -0.02 6.20 -16.11
CA SER A 127 -0.61 7.50 -15.84
C SER A 127 -1.89 7.34 -15.01
N LEU A 128 -2.15 8.34 -14.17
CA LEU A 128 -3.33 8.39 -13.31
C LEU A 128 -4.22 9.56 -13.73
N THR A 129 -5.49 9.28 -14.01
CA THR A 129 -6.49 10.31 -14.32
C THR A 129 -7.51 10.37 -13.18
N ALA A 130 -7.70 11.54 -12.60
CA ALA A 130 -8.65 11.74 -11.51
C ALA A 130 -10.09 11.40 -11.95
N THR A 131 -10.86 10.88 -11.01
CA THR A 131 -12.30 10.60 -11.14
C THR A 131 -13.03 11.17 -9.93
N ILE A 132 -14.36 11.10 -9.91
CA ILE A 132 -15.17 11.59 -8.79
C ILE A 132 -14.81 10.91 -7.45
N SER A 133 -14.38 9.65 -7.49
CA SER A 133 -14.20 8.82 -6.28
C SER A 133 -12.82 8.14 -6.19
N GLY A 134 -11.83 8.59 -6.97
CA GLY A 134 -10.51 7.97 -7.02
C GLY A 134 -9.78 8.22 -8.34
N TRP A 135 -9.13 7.20 -8.92
CA TRP A 135 -8.33 7.36 -10.14
C TRP A 135 -8.56 6.23 -11.15
N SER A 136 -8.56 6.59 -12.43
CA SER A 136 -8.34 5.65 -13.53
C SER A 136 -6.85 5.44 -13.72
N ILE A 137 -6.44 4.18 -13.83
CA ILE A 137 -5.05 3.76 -14.02
C ILE A 137 -4.87 3.35 -15.47
N CYS A 138 -4.03 4.09 -16.17
CA CYS A 138 -3.92 4.03 -17.62
C CYS A 138 -2.48 3.74 -18.08
N ARG A 139 -2.35 3.09 -19.23
CA ARG A 139 -1.11 3.00 -20.00
C ARG A 139 -1.43 3.17 -21.48
N GLU A 140 -0.73 4.07 -22.16
CA GLU A 140 -0.86 4.26 -23.62
C GLU A 140 -2.33 4.44 -24.06
N GLY A 141 -3.13 5.16 -23.27
CA GLY A 141 -4.55 5.43 -23.53
C GLY A 141 -5.53 4.31 -23.12
N LYS A 142 -5.07 3.10 -22.81
CA LYS A 142 -5.90 2.00 -22.28
C LYS A 142 -6.06 2.13 -20.77
N THR A 143 -7.30 2.04 -20.28
CA THR A 143 -7.59 1.91 -18.84
C THR A 143 -7.48 0.44 -18.42
N TYR A 144 -6.65 0.15 -17.42
CA TYR A 144 -6.48 -1.21 -16.86
C TYR A 144 -7.29 -1.42 -15.59
N ALA A 145 -7.41 -0.38 -14.77
CA ALA A 145 -8.17 -0.44 -13.54
C ALA A 145 -8.68 0.95 -13.15
N ARG A 146 -9.69 0.97 -12.28
CA ARG A 146 -10.10 2.16 -11.53
C ARG A 146 -10.00 1.86 -10.05
N LEU A 147 -9.21 2.66 -9.33
CA LEU A 147 -9.19 2.66 -7.88
C LEU A 147 -10.32 3.56 -7.39
N ILE A 148 -11.23 3.01 -6.58
CA ILE A 148 -12.27 3.74 -5.87
C ILE A 148 -11.88 3.79 -4.40
N ALA A 149 -11.68 5.00 -3.91
CA ALA A 149 -11.27 5.25 -2.54
C ALA A 149 -12.45 5.13 -1.56
N PRO A 150 -12.16 4.92 -0.25
CA PRO A 150 -13.18 5.01 0.77
C PRO A 150 -13.82 6.41 0.82
N SER A 151 -15.09 6.47 1.19
CA SER A 151 -15.75 7.76 1.48
C SER A 151 -15.03 8.49 2.62
N ASN A 152 -14.98 9.83 2.56
CA ASN A 152 -14.36 10.71 3.56
C ASN A 152 -12.82 10.63 3.66
N TYR A 153 -12.15 10.07 2.64
CA TYR A 153 -10.69 10.09 2.54
C TYR A 153 -10.23 11.22 1.61
N GLN A 154 -9.17 11.92 2.01
CA GLN A 154 -8.46 12.85 1.15
C GLN A 154 -7.56 12.09 0.18
N LEU A 155 -7.59 12.54 -1.07
CA LEU A 155 -6.98 11.84 -2.20
C LEU A 155 -5.77 12.63 -2.70
N ARG A 156 -4.58 12.03 -2.66
CA ARG A 156 -3.33 12.65 -3.09
C ARG A 156 -2.49 11.70 -3.93
N ILE A 157 -1.68 12.28 -4.82
CA ILE A 157 -0.62 11.56 -5.53
C ILE A 157 0.71 12.26 -5.24
N VAL A 158 1.73 11.48 -4.97
CA VAL A 158 3.12 11.93 -4.86
C VAL A 158 3.98 11.11 -5.83
N SER A 159 5.02 11.70 -6.41
CA SER A 159 5.96 11.00 -7.28
C SER A 159 7.35 11.60 -7.10
N GLY A 160 8.34 10.77 -6.76
CA GLY A 160 9.73 11.19 -6.62
C GLY A 160 9.98 12.27 -5.56
N ASP A 161 9.25 12.25 -4.44
CA ASP A 161 9.42 13.28 -3.40
C ASP A 161 10.66 12.97 -2.56
N GLU A 162 11.70 13.79 -2.73
CA GLU A 162 12.96 13.69 -2.00
C GLU A 162 12.86 14.16 -0.55
N LEU A 163 11.90 15.03 -0.22
CA LEU A 163 11.72 15.53 1.14
C LEU A 163 11.13 14.43 2.04
N THR A 164 10.13 13.71 1.52
CA THR A 164 9.45 12.65 2.28
C THR A 164 9.96 11.24 1.96
N GLY A 165 10.75 11.08 0.89
CA GLY A 165 11.20 9.79 0.39
C GLY A 165 10.09 8.94 -0.24
N ARG A 166 8.98 9.55 -0.66
CA ARG A 166 7.78 8.85 -1.16
C ARG A 166 7.70 8.86 -2.69
N GLY A 167 7.11 7.80 -3.26
CA GLY A 167 6.88 7.70 -4.70
C GLY A 167 8.14 7.33 -5.49
N TRP A 168 8.88 6.33 -5.03
CA TRP A 168 10.09 5.83 -5.69
C TRP A 168 9.97 4.34 -5.98
N HIS A 169 10.49 3.91 -7.13
CA HIS A 169 10.55 2.52 -7.56
C HIS A 169 11.95 2.17 -8.06
N SER A 170 12.53 1.13 -7.48
CA SER A 170 13.79 0.53 -7.89
C SER A 170 13.53 -0.84 -8.52
N PRO A 171 13.44 -0.94 -9.86
CA PRO A 171 13.14 -2.20 -10.52
C PRO A 171 14.30 -3.20 -10.47
N ARG A 172 15.54 -2.70 -10.31
CA ARG A 172 16.77 -3.49 -10.25
C ARG A 172 17.87 -2.72 -9.53
N PHE A 173 18.93 -3.45 -9.20
CA PHE A 173 20.09 -2.90 -8.50
C PHE A 173 20.68 -1.68 -9.23
N GLY A 174 20.89 -0.58 -8.50
CA GLY A 174 21.47 0.65 -9.04
C GLY A 174 20.55 1.50 -9.90
N GLU A 175 19.27 1.13 -10.06
CA GLU A 175 18.27 1.96 -10.74
C GLU A 175 17.21 2.44 -9.75
N ILE A 176 16.84 3.72 -9.84
CA ILE A 176 15.73 4.29 -9.10
C ILE A 176 14.99 5.29 -9.98
N ASN A 177 13.66 5.20 -9.97
CA ASN A 177 12.78 6.03 -10.78
C ASN A 177 11.68 6.64 -9.90
N PRO A 178 11.24 7.87 -10.18
CA PRO A 178 10.00 8.38 -9.62
C PRO A 178 8.83 7.51 -10.08
N ALA A 179 7.88 7.28 -9.18
CA ALA A 179 6.72 6.42 -9.41
C ALA A 179 5.48 7.02 -8.74
N PRO A 180 4.30 7.01 -9.39
CA PRO A 180 3.09 7.56 -8.78
C PRO A 180 2.68 6.75 -7.54
N LEU A 181 2.66 7.38 -6.39
CA LEU A 181 2.12 6.83 -5.14
C LEU A 181 0.76 7.47 -4.87
N ILE A 182 -0.29 6.65 -4.94
CA ILE A 182 -1.63 7.03 -4.48
C ILE A 182 -1.63 7.00 -2.96
N ILE A 183 -2.14 8.06 -2.34
CA ILE A 183 -2.28 8.22 -0.90
C ILE A 183 -3.74 8.54 -0.59
N LEU A 184 -4.40 7.65 0.16
CA LEU A 184 -5.74 7.84 0.70
C LEU A 184 -5.60 8.15 2.20
N SER A 185 -5.87 9.39 2.62
CA SER A 185 -5.72 9.81 4.02
C SER A 185 -7.08 10.00 4.69
N GLY A 186 -7.30 9.33 5.82
CA GLY A 186 -8.56 9.40 6.54
C GLY A 186 -8.55 8.63 7.87
N PRO A 187 -9.65 8.66 8.63
CA PRO A 187 -9.75 7.95 9.89
C PRO A 187 -9.96 6.44 9.69
N MET A 188 -9.23 5.60 10.42
CA MET A 188 -9.42 4.15 10.45
C MET A 188 -9.59 3.64 11.89
N GLY A 189 -10.60 2.80 12.13
CA GLY A 189 -10.88 2.19 13.43
C GLY A 189 -11.23 0.71 13.28
N ASN A 190 -12.12 0.21 14.13
CA ASN A 190 -12.59 -1.19 14.08
C ASN A 190 -13.56 -1.48 12.91
N HIS A 191 -14.17 -0.45 12.35
CA HIS A 191 -15.03 -0.54 11.17
C HIS A 191 -14.22 -0.85 9.92
N GLU A 192 -14.85 -1.57 8.98
CA GLU A 192 -14.25 -1.89 7.70
C GLU A 192 -14.16 -0.67 6.79
N ILE A 193 -12.97 -0.44 6.24
CA ILE A 193 -12.68 0.58 5.24
C ILE A 193 -12.47 -0.12 3.89
N HIS A 194 -13.25 0.24 2.88
CA HIS A 194 -13.28 -0.45 1.59
C HIS A 194 -12.57 0.39 0.52
N THR A 195 -11.61 -0.24 -0.17
CA THR A 195 -11.01 0.28 -1.41
C THR A 195 -11.29 -0.72 -2.52
N ASP A 196 -11.95 -0.28 -3.59
CA ASP A 196 -12.25 -1.16 -4.73
C ASP A 196 -11.28 -0.91 -5.87
N ILE A 197 -10.79 -1.98 -6.47
CA ILE A 197 -10.07 -1.97 -7.75
C ILE A 197 -11.01 -2.57 -8.79
N ARG A 198 -11.64 -1.71 -9.59
CA ARG A 198 -12.54 -2.13 -10.67
C ARG A 198 -11.72 -2.39 -11.93
N ILE A 199 -11.89 -3.56 -12.52
CA ILE A 199 -11.22 -3.97 -13.75
C ILE A 199 -12.26 -3.88 -14.88
N PRO A 200 -12.05 -3.05 -15.91
CA PRO A 200 -12.98 -2.86 -17.02
C PRO A 200 -13.26 -4.11 -17.84
#